data_AF-A0A4Q5QN01-F1
#
_entry.id   AF-A0A4Q5QN01-F1
#
_cell.length_a   1.000
_cell.length_b   1.000
_cell.length_c   1.000
_cell.angle_alpha   90.00
_cell.angle_beta   90.00
_cell.angle_gamma   90.00
#
_symmetry.space_group_name_H-M   'P 1'
#
loop_
_entity.id
_entity.type
_entity.pdbx_description
1 polymer ?
#
loop_
_entity_poly.entity_id
_entity_poly.type
_entity_poly.pdbx_seq_one_letter_code
_entity_poly.pdbx_strand_id
1 'polypeptide(L)'
;MRQLLLLRHAKSSWDERELPDHERPLNPRGRRAAAAMRDAMERLGLVPDLVLVSSSVRTVQTLEALEPWADTPLVDRMETLYNAPASVLLDTIHTVKETVRSLLV
;
A
#
# COMPACT_ATOMS: atom_id res chain seq x y z
N MET A 1 -9.11 12.14 -16.43
CA MET A 1 -9.16 10.66 -16.30
C MET A 1 -9.00 10.29 -14.83
N ARG A 2 -9.36 9.07 -14.43
CA ARG A 2 -9.09 8.52 -13.09
C ARG A 2 -8.09 7.38 -13.21
N GLN A 3 -7.20 7.25 -12.24
CA GLN A 3 -6.19 6.20 -12.16
C GLN A 3 -6.39 5.40 -10.88
N LEU A 4 -6.37 4.08 -11.02
CA LEU A 4 -6.34 3.15 -9.90
C LEU A 4 -5.02 2.37 -9.98
N LEU A 5 -4.25 2.46 -8.90
CA LEU A 5 -3.02 1.71 -8.69
C LEU A 5 -3.30 0.62 -7.66
N LEU A 6 -3.03 -0.63 -8.02
CA LEU A 6 -3.21 -1.78 -7.12
C LEU A 6 -1.83 -2.33 -6.77
N LEU A 7 -1.44 -2.21 -5.50
CA LEU A 7 -0.15 -2.65 -5.02
C LEU A 7 -0.31 -3.67 -3.90
N ARG A 8 0.05 -4.92 -4.20
CA ARG A 8 0.22 -5.91 -3.15
C ARG A 8 1.44 -5.56 -2.29
N HIS A 9 1.30 -5.70 -0.97
CA HIS A 9 2.42 -5.56 -0.04
C HIS A 9 3.64 -6.40 -0.43
N ALA A 10 4.83 -5.90 -0.10
CA ALA A 10 6.07 -6.61 -0.35
C ALA A 10 6.22 -7.85 0.56
N LYS A 11 7.26 -8.66 0.31
CA LYS A 11 7.45 -9.95 0.98
C LYS A 11 7.67 -9.77 2.50
N SER A 12 6.82 -10.38 3.31
CA SER A 12 6.93 -10.41 4.77
C SER A 12 7.93 -11.45 5.29
N SER A 13 8.36 -11.26 6.54
CA SER A 13 9.17 -12.21 7.30
C SER A 13 8.32 -13.35 7.86
N TRP A 14 8.94 -14.52 8.01
CA TRP A 14 8.42 -15.69 8.73
C TRP A 14 9.34 -16.08 9.89
N ASP A 15 10.38 -15.29 10.15
CA ASP A 15 11.46 -15.65 11.06
C ASP A 15 10.99 -15.60 12.53
N GLU A 16 10.02 -14.74 12.82
CA GLU A 16 9.42 -14.57 14.14
C GLU A 16 8.07 -15.31 14.20
N ARG A 17 8.13 -16.62 14.46
CA ARG A 17 6.95 -17.52 14.46
C ARG A 17 5.91 -17.17 15.54
N GLU A 18 6.30 -16.41 16.55
CA GLU A 18 5.43 -16.02 17.67
C GLU A 18 4.64 -14.73 17.39
N LEU A 19 4.98 -13.97 16.34
CA LEU A 19 4.26 -12.76 16.00
C LEU A 19 2.87 -13.07 15.41
N PRO A 20 1.82 -12.36 15.83
CA PRO A 20 0.53 -12.35 15.13
C PRO A 20 0.71 -12.02 13.65
N ASP A 21 -0.09 -12.60 12.75
CA ASP A 21 0.09 -12.37 11.30
C ASP A 21 0.06 -10.88 10.94
N HIS A 22 -0.81 -10.12 11.59
CA HIS A 22 -0.97 -8.69 11.39
C HIS A 22 0.32 -7.89 11.68
N GLU A 23 1.10 -8.34 12.65
CA GLU A 23 2.33 -7.70 13.12
C GLU A 23 3.57 -8.10 12.32
N ARG A 24 3.45 -9.06 11.40
CA ARG A 24 4.60 -9.57 10.65
C ARG A 24 5.23 -8.48 9.78
N PRO A 25 6.53 -8.17 9.97
CA PRO A 25 7.21 -7.12 9.21
C PRO A 25 7.61 -7.60 7.80
N LEU A 26 8.08 -6.67 6.98
CA LEU A 26 8.80 -7.00 5.75
C LEU A 26 10.11 -7.73 6.07
N ASN A 27 10.49 -8.67 5.21
CA ASN A 27 11.83 -9.23 5.25
C ASN A 27 12.82 -8.36 4.44
N PRO A 28 14.14 -8.61 4.52
CA PRO A 28 15.14 -7.82 3.79
C PRO A 28 14.90 -7.78 2.26
N ARG A 29 14.38 -8.86 1.67
CA ARG A 29 14.04 -8.90 0.24
C ARG A 29 12.80 -8.05 -0.05
N GLY A 30 11.80 -8.06 0.81
CA GLY A 30 10.59 -7.24 0.72
C GLY A 30 10.93 -5.75 0.74
N ARG A 31 11.78 -5.32 1.68
CA ARG A 31 12.23 -3.92 1.75
C ARG A 31 12.93 -3.46 0.46
N ARG A 32 13.85 -4.27 -0.08
CA ARG A 32 14.52 -3.97 -1.37
C ARG A 32 13.54 -3.93 -2.55
N ALA A 33 12.56 -4.84 -2.58
CA ALA A 33 11.55 -4.86 -3.63
C ALA A 33 10.62 -3.64 -3.58
N ALA A 34 10.25 -3.18 -2.38
CA ALA A 34 9.45 -1.97 -2.21
C ALA A 34 10.22 -0.71 -2.64
N ALA A 35 11.51 -0.61 -2.29
CA ALA A 35 12.37 0.48 -2.77
C ALA A 35 12.52 0.47 -4.31
N ALA A 36 12.66 -0.70 -4.93
CA ALA A 36 12.67 -0.80 -6.39
C ALA A 36 11.32 -0.43 -7.03
N MET A 37 10.21 -0.68 -6.32
CA MET A 37 8.88 -0.27 -6.75
C MET A 37 8.75 1.25 -6.73
N ARG A 38 9.25 1.93 -5.68
CA ARG A 38 9.34 3.39 -5.65
C ARG A 38 10.02 3.94 -6.90
N ASP A 39 11.22 3.44 -7.21
CA ASP A 39 11.99 3.92 -8.38
C ASP A 39 11.23 3.68 -9.70
N ALA A 40 10.44 2.62 -9.77
CA ALA A 40 9.57 2.36 -10.91
C ALA A 40 8.38 3.33 -10.98
N MET A 41 7.72 3.59 -9.84
CA MET A 41 6.62 4.54 -9.74
C MET A 41 7.06 5.95 -10.11
N GLU A 42 8.20 6.41 -9.58
CA GLU A 42 8.77 7.72 -9.89
C GLU A 42 9.08 7.87 -11.39
N ARG A 43 9.77 6.89 -11.98
CA ARG A 43 10.11 6.90 -13.42
C ARG A 43 8.86 6.91 -14.31
N LEU A 44 7.77 6.31 -13.86
CA LEU A 44 6.49 6.26 -14.57
C LEU A 44 5.58 7.47 -14.26
N GLY A 45 6.00 8.37 -13.37
CA GLY A 45 5.17 9.50 -12.93
C GLY A 45 3.92 9.09 -12.15
N LEU A 46 3.97 7.96 -11.44
CA LEU A 46 2.86 7.43 -10.65
C LEU A 46 2.91 8.02 -9.24
N VAL A 47 2.20 9.12 -9.03
CA VAL A 47 2.03 9.77 -7.73
C VAL A 47 0.55 9.74 -7.38
N PRO A 48 0.12 8.99 -6.35
CA PRO A 48 -1.28 8.96 -5.94
C PRO A 48 -1.70 10.25 -5.21
N ASP A 49 -2.98 10.60 -5.27
CA ASP A 49 -3.55 11.67 -4.42
C ASP A 49 -3.94 11.10 -3.04
N LEU A 50 -4.42 9.85 -3.03
CA LEU A 50 -4.87 9.12 -1.85
C LEU A 50 -4.33 7.69 -1.87
N VAL A 51 -3.88 7.22 -0.72
CA VAL A 51 -3.51 5.84 -0.45
C VAL A 51 -4.47 5.25 0.57
N LEU A 52 -5.12 4.14 0.23
CA LEU A 52 -5.85 3.31 1.18
C LEU A 52 -4.97 2.13 1.53
N VAL A 53 -4.52 2.03 2.78
CA VAL A 53 -3.55 1.00 3.18
C VAL A 53 -4.12 0.12 4.29
N SER A 54 -3.98 -1.20 4.15
CA SER A 54 -4.33 -2.11 5.24
C SER A 54 -3.51 -1.79 6.50
N SER A 55 -4.11 -1.97 7.67
CA SER A 55 -3.47 -1.69 8.96
C SER A 55 -2.29 -2.62 9.30
N SER A 56 -2.07 -3.71 8.54
CA SER A 56 -0.98 -4.67 8.83
C SER A 56 0.41 -4.05 8.73
N VAL A 57 1.36 -4.51 9.54
CA VAL A 57 2.72 -3.94 9.60
C VAL A 57 3.42 -4.02 8.24
N ARG A 58 3.28 -5.14 7.52
CA ARG A 58 3.88 -5.33 6.18
C ARG A 58 3.34 -4.37 5.12
N THR A 59 2.06 -4.02 5.15
CA THR A 59 1.46 -3.08 4.18
C THR A 59 1.94 -1.67 4.46
N VAL A 60 2.02 -1.30 5.73
CA VAL A 60 2.53 0.01 6.19
C VAL A 60 4.00 0.16 5.86
N GLN A 61 4.83 -0.83 6.17
CA GLN A 61 6.26 -0.80 5.81
C GLN A 61 6.50 -0.83 4.30
N THR A 62 5.56 -1.40 3.52
CA THR A 62 5.63 -1.30 2.06
C THR A 62 5.41 0.14 1.63
N LEU A 63 4.40 0.82 2.17
CA LEU A 63 4.10 2.22 1.90
C LEU A 63 5.25 3.15 2.34
N GLU A 64 5.82 2.96 3.53
CA GLU A 64 6.97 3.72 4.02
C GLU A 64 8.18 3.58 3.08
N ALA A 65 8.40 2.39 2.50
CA ALA A 65 9.48 2.16 1.54
C ALA A 65 9.23 2.79 0.16
N LEU A 66 8.03 3.33 -0.10
CA LEU A 66 7.72 4.12 -1.29
C LEU A 66 8.07 5.61 -1.11
N GLU A 67 8.51 6.04 0.06
CA GLU A 67 8.94 7.41 0.28
C GLU A 67 10.39 7.67 -0.21
N PRO A 68 10.74 8.94 -0.50
CA PRO A 68 9.85 10.11 -0.54
C PRO A 68 8.97 10.14 -1.80
N TRP A 69 7.82 10.79 -1.69
CA TRP A 69 6.95 11.09 -2.83
C TRP A 69 7.29 12.45 -3.42
N ALA A 70 7.05 12.64 -4.72
CA ALA A 70 7.17 13.95 -5.35
C ALA A 70 6.14 14.94 -4.77
N ASP A 71 4.90 14.47 -4.59
CA ASP A 71 3.85 15.13 -3.82
C ASP A 71 3.32 14.15 -2.76
N THR A 72 3.23 14.57 -1.50
CA THR A 72 2.82 13.70 -0.39
C THR A 72 1.33 13.34 -0.50
N PRO A 73 0.97 12.06 -0.68
CA PRO A 73 -0.42 11.65 -0.75
C PRO A 73 -1.11 11.74 0.62
N LEU A 74 -2.44 11.86 0.60
CA LEU A 74 -3.25 11.55 1.77
C LEU A 74 -3.19 10.03 2.02
N VAL A 75 -3.20 9.61 3.28
CA VAL A 75 -3.11 8.19 3.64
C VAL A 75 -4.20 7.85 4.65
N ASP A 76 -5.08 6.92 4.26
CA ASP A 76 -6.10 6.35 5.13
C ASP A 76 -5.73 4.90 5.46
N ARG A 77 -5.46 4.64 6.74
CA ARG A 77 -5.15 3.29 7.26
C ARG A 77 -6.45 2.59 7.65
N MET A 78 -6.68 1.40 7.12
CA MET A 78 -7.96 0.71 7.23
C MET A 78 -7.77 -0.74 7.69
N GLU A 79 -8.40 -1.11 8.81
CA GLU A 79 -8.44 -2.51 9.25
C GLU A 79 -9.29 -3.37 8.31
N THR A 80 -10.33 -2.81 7.71
CA THR A 80 -11.22 -3.48 6.75
C THR A 80 -10.51 -4.01 5.52
N LEU A 81 -9.31 -3.51 5.19
CA LEU A 81 -8.48 -3.99 4.07
C LEU A 81 -7.59 -5.19 4.44
N TYR A 82 -7.47 -5.54 5.73
CA TYR A 82 -6.73 -6.72 6.16
C TYR A 82 -7.55 -7.99 5.90
N ASN A 83 -7.00 -8.93 5.12
CA ASN A 83 -7.69 -10.15 4.65
C ASN A 83 -9.05 -9.87 3.99
N ALA A 84 -9.18 -8.71 3.34
CA ALA A 84 -10.40 -8.31 2.66
C ALA A 84 -10.65 -9.15 1.40
N PRO A 85 -11.89 -9.60 1.15
CA PRO A 85 -12.26 -10.12 -0.16
C PRO A 85 -12.29 -8.99 -1.19
N ALA A 86 -12.24 -9.35 -2.48
CA ALA A 86 -12.27 -8.39 -3.58
C ALA A 86 -13.53 -7.49 -3.57
N SER A 87 -14.67 -7.99 -3.08
CA SER A 87 -15.90 -7.19 -2.94
C SER A 87 -15.70 -6.03 -1.97
N VAL A 88 -15.09 -6.26 -0.80
CA VAL A 88 -14.82 -5.21 0.20
C VAL A 88 -13.84 -4.17 -0.34
N LEU A 89 -12.81 -4.60 -1.09
CA LEU A 89 -11.91 -3.67 -1.79
C LEU A 89 -12.67 -2.77 -2.77
N LEU A 90 -13.54 -3.36 -3.59
CA LEU A 90 -14.31 -2.63 -4.60
C LEU A 90 -15.31 -1.65 -3.95
N ASP A 91 -16.02 -2.10 -2.92
CA ASP A 91 -16.94 -1.27 -2.14
C ASP A 91 -16.21 -0.10 -1.49
N THR A 92 -15.02 -0.35 -0.93
CA THR A 92 -14.20 0.70 -0.32
C THR A 92 -13.76 1.73 -1.37
N ILE A 93 -13.27 1.28 -2.53
CA ILE A 93 -12.88 2.17 -3.65
C ILE A 93 -14.06 3.03 -4.09
N HIS A 94 -15.28 2.49 -4.13
CA HIS A 94 -16.48 3.25 -4.49
C HIS A 94 -16.89 4.34 -3.49
N THR A 95 -16.36 4.32 -2.26
CA THR A 95 -16.62 5.40 -1.27
C THR A 95 -15.66 6.59 -1.39
N VAL A 96 -14.60 6.46 -2.21
CA VAL A 96 -13.60 7.52 -2.40
C VAL A 96 -14.23 8.72 -3.10
N LYS A 97 -13.92 9.92 -2.61
CA LYS A 97 -14.45 11.18 -3.15
C LYS A 97 -14.04 11.36 -4.61
N GLU A 98 -14.97 11.88 -5.42
CA GLU A 98 -14.77 12.14 -6.86
C GLU A 98 -13.65 13.16 -7.18
N THR A 99 -13.18 13.89 -6.17
CA THR A 99 -12.04 14.80 -6.26
C THR A 99 -10.71 14.08 -6.37
N VAL A 100 -10.61 12.82 -5.90
CA VAL A 100 -9.41 11.99 -6.02
C VAL A 100 -9.27 11.53 -7.47
N ARG A 101 -8.13 11.85 -8.10
CA ARG A 101 -7.83 11.51 -9.49
C ARG A 101 -6.96 10.27 -9.61
N SER A 102 -6.06 10.06 -8.66
CA SER A 102 -5.21 8.87 -8.56
C SER A 102 -5.32 8.23 -7.17
N LEU A 103 -5.74 6.96 -7.14
CA LEU A 103 -5.91 6.17 -5.93
C LEU A 103 -4.93 5.01 -5.92
N LEU A 104 -4.17 4.85 -4.83
CA LEU A 104 -3.39 3.64 -4.55
C LEU A 104 -4.08 2.81 -3.47
N VAL A 105 -4.18 1.50 -3.71
CA VAL A 105 -4.66 0.51 -2.74
C VAL A 105 -3.65 -0.63 -2.61
#